data_AF-A0A8I2YVC0-F1
#
_entry.id   AF-A0A8I2YVC0-F1
#
_cell.length_a   1.000
_cell.length_b   1.000
_cell.length_c   1.000
_cell.angle_alpha   90.00
_cell.angle_beta   90.00
_cell.angle_gamma   90.00
#
_symmetry.space_group_name_H-M   'P 1'
#
loop_
_entity.id
_entity.type
_entity.pdbx_description
1 polymer ?
#
loop_
_entity_poly.entity_id
_entity_poly.type
_entity_poly.pdbx_seq_one_letter_code
_entity_poly.pdbx_strand_id
1 'polypeptide(L)'
;MHCSTFQHGNGPKHQITDPTLQAETLVEAALDNLESTGALQHSNRMTISELLNLAIEAHNIFDATDEDIYEAVMDVKMLQEQSAVSGAGDDDPDEVVEPAPTWSEAIRAALLLRRYMNLKDLNDPFARKLEAMLGLFGQQTCRTEMEGTRHEEYYRISTL
;
A
#
# COMPACT_ATOMS: atom_id res chain seq x y z
N MET A 1 23.52 69.96 1.98
CA MET A 1 23.83 68.52 2.16
C MET A 1 22.51 67.80 2.31
N HIS A 2 22.00 67.21 1.22
CA HIS A 2 20.73 66.48 1.25
C HIS A 2 21.04 65.02 1.63
N CYS A 3 20.59 64.63 2.81
CA CYS A 3 20.73 63.28 3.34
C CYS A 3 19.57 62.44 2.82
N SER A 4 19.83 61.58 1.84
CA SER A 4 18.84 60.62 1.32
C SER A 4 18.60 59.51 2.33
N THR A 5 17.38 59.46 2.89
CA THR A 5 16.88 58.33 3.67
C THR A 5 16.55 57.16 2.74
N PHE A 6 17.35 56.10 2.83
CA PHE A 6 17.13 54.83 2.16
C PHE A 6 15.94 54.11 2.83
N GLN A 7 14.79 54.08 2.17
CA GLN A 7 13.65 53.29 2.61
C GLN A 7 13.96 51.81 2.38
N HIS A 8 14.13 51.05 3.47
CA HIS A 8 14.10 49.59 3.42
C HIS A 8 12.69 49.17 3.01
N GLY A 9 12.57 48.65 1.79
CA GLY A 9 11.36 48.01 1.31
C GLY A 9 11.02 46.82 2.20
N ASN A 10 9.86 46.90 2.87
CA ASN A 10 9.18 45.72 3.37
C ASN A 10 8.73 44.89 2.17
N GLY A 11 9.59 43.97 1.72
CA GLY A 11 9.18 42.91 0.80
C GLY A 11 8.06 42.08 1.43
N PRO A 12 7.14 41.54 0.63
CA PRO A 12 6.09 40.68 1.15
C PRO A 12 6.76 39.49 1.84
N LYS A 13 6.49 39.32 3.13
CA LYS A 13 6.79 38.08 3.84
C LYS A 13 6.00 37.01 3.12
N HIS A 14 6.66 36.21 2.28
CA HIS A 14 6.11 34.95 1.82
C HIS A 14 5.77 34.16 3.08
N GLN A 15 4.50 34.18 3.46
CA GLN A 15 3.96 33.20 4.38
C GLN A 15 4.14 31.87 3.65
N ILE A 16 5.19 31.14 4.01
CA ILE A 16 5.27 29.72 3.72
C ILE A 16 4.20 29.12 4.63
N THR A 17 2.95 29.15 4.17
CA THR A 17 1.89 28.36 4.77
C THR A 17 2.27 26.92 4.49
N ASP A 18 2.60 26.20 5.55
CA ASP A 18 2.83 24.77 5.49
C ASP A 18 1.61 24.14 4.80
N PRO A 19 1.79 23.50 3.63
CA PRO A 19 0.69 22.91 2.88
C PRO A 19 -0.06 21.87 3.71
N THR A 20 0.62 21.21 4.67
CA THR A 20 0.01 20.26 5.60
C THR A 20 -0.94 20.98 6.55
N LEU A 21 -0.49 22.07 7.19
CA LEU A 21 -1.33 22.87 8.09
C LEU A 21 -2.56 23.46 7.39
N GLN A 22 -2.40 23.85 6.11
CA GLN A 22 -3.52 24.32 5.30
C GLN A 22 -4.54 23.22 5.04
N ALA A 23 -4.09 22.01 4.71
CA ALA A 23 -4.96 20.85 4.52
C ALA A 23 -5.68 20.49 5.81
N GLU A 24 -4.99 20.48 6.95
CA GLU A 24 -5.59 20.23 8.26
C GLU A 24 -6.69 21.23 8.60
N THR A 25 -6.42 22.53 8.42
CA THR A 25 -7.40 23.60 8.65
C THR A 25 -8.67 23.42 7.81
N LEU A 26 -8.51 23.02 6.54
CA LEU A 26 -9.65 22.78 5.65
C LEU A 26 -10.47 21.56 6.08
N VAL A 27 -9.80 20.51 6.56
CA VAL A 27 -10.45 19.30 7.07
C VAL A 27 -11.23 19.61 8.35
N GLU A 28 -10.66 20.36 9.29
CA GLU A 28 -11.39 20.78 10.51
C GLU A 28 -12.64 21.60 10.16
N ALA A 29 -12.50 22.60 9.29
CA ALA A 29 -13.63 23.43 8.87
C ALA A 29 -14.73 22.64 8.15
N ALA A 30 -14.38 21.59 7.41
CA ALA A 30 -15.34 20.69 6.78
C ALA A 30 -16.08 19.84 7.82
N LEU A 31 -15.38 19.29 8.81
CA LEU A 31 -15.99 18.52 9.90
C LEU A 31 -16.95 19.37 10.73
N ASP A 32 -16.59 20.63 11.02
CA ASP A 32 -17.44 21.57 11.75
C ASP A 32 -18.71 21.93 10.95
N ASN A 33 -18.61 22.05 9.63
CA ASN A 33 -19.79 22.24 8.77
C ASN A 33 -20.70 21.00 8.78
N LEU A 34 -20.13 19.80 8.72
CA LEU A 34 -20.93 18.58 8.79
C LEU A 34 -21.62 18.42 10.16
N GLU A 35 -20.96 18.83 11.24
CA GLU A 35 -21.56 18.82 12.57
C GLU A 35 -22.66 19.86 12.72
N SER A 36 -22.42 21.10 12.28
CA SER A 36 -23.42 22.17 12.36
C SER A 36 -24.67 21.91 11.52
N THR A 37 -24.54 21.17 10.42
CA THR A 37 -25.68 20.72 9.60
C THR A 37 -26.36 19.46 10.15
N GLY A 38 -25.78 18.82 11.16
CA GLY A 38 -26.26 17.56 11.75
C GLY A 38 -25.98 16.33 10.89
N ALA A 39 -25.25 16.48 9.78
CA ALA A 39 -24.78 15.36 8.95
C ALA A 39 -23.75 14.50 9.69
N LEU A 40 -22.97 15.11 10.59
CA LEU A 40 -22.06 14.44 11.51
C LEU A 40 -22.54 14.63 12.95
N GLN A 41 -22.77 13.54 13.68
CA GLN A 41 -23.05 13.61 15.11
C GLN A 41 -21.76 13.90 15.88
N HIS A 42 -21.82 14.76 16.90
CA HIS A 42 -20.66 15.09 17.75
C HIS A 42 -19.95 13.84 18.30
N SER A 43 -20.71 12.84 18.73
CA SER A 43 -20.18 11.56 19.24
C SER A 43 -19.39 10.75 18.21
N ASN A 44 -19.57 11.03 16.92
CA ASN A 44 -18.92 10.35 15.82
C ASN A 44 -17.83 11.21 15.18
N ARG A 45 -17.61 12.45 15.68
CA ARG A 45 -16.57 13.35 15.18
C ARG A 45 -15.22 12.91 15.74
N MET A 46 -14.27 12.70 14.83
CA MET A 46 -12.90 12.36 15.15
C MET A 46 -12.00 13.59 14.92
N THR A 47 -11.02 13.80 15.77
CA THR A 47 -10.00 14.84 15.59
C THR A 47 -8.99 14.41 14.51
N ILE A 48 -8.29 15.38 13.91
CA ILE A 48 -7.25 15.07 12.92
C ILE A 48 -6.17 14.16 13.52
N SER A 49 -5.77 14.41 14.77
CA SER A 49 -4.79 13.57 15.46
C SER A 49 -5.27 12.13 15.63
N GLU A 50 -6.56 11.89 15.86
CA GLU A 50 -7.12 10.54 15.95
C GLU A 50 -7.25 9.86 14.57
N LEU A 51 -7.56 10.63 13.52
CA LEU A 51 -7.57 10.14 12.14
C LEU A 51 -6.18 9.71 11.66
N LEU A 52 -5.15 10.48 12.03
CA LEU A 52 -3.76 10.22 11.66
C LEU A 52 -3.09 9.18 12.58
N ASN A 53 -3.58 9.02 13.81
CA ASN A 53 -3.08 8.02 14.76
C ASN A 53 -4.14 6.94 15.01
N LEU A 54 -4.67 6.35 13.95
CA LEU A 54 -5.60 5.25 14.10
C LEU A 54 -4.85 4.11 14.81
N ALA A 55 -5.26 3.76 16.04
CA ALA A 55 -4.63 2.71 16.84
C ALA A 55 -4.60 1.34 16.11
N ILE A 56 -5.43 1.18 15.07
CA ILE A 56 -5.46 0.05 14.14
C ILE A 56 -4.16 -0.09 13.32
N GLU A 57 -3.49 1.01 12.95
CA GLU A 57 -2.27 0.95 12.14
C GLU A 57 -1.04 0.52 12.96
N ALA A 58 -1.04 0.79 14.26
CA ALA A 58 0.01 0.32 15.17
C ALA A 58 0.09 -1.22 15.28
N HIS A 59 -0.94 -1.94 14.78
CA HIS A 59 -1.00 -3.41 14.79
C HIS A 59 -0.73 -4.05 13.42
N ASN A 60 -0.44 -3.26 12.38
CA ASN A 60 -0.02 -3.73 11.06
C ASN A 60 1.46 -3.42 10.78
N ILE A 61 2.29 -3.36 11.83
CA ILE A 61 3.72 -3.58 11.65
C ILE A 61 3.83 -5.07 11.34
N PHE A 62 4.02 -5.40 10.06
CA PHE A 62 4.53 -6.70 9.69
C PHE A 62 5.77 -6.93 10.54
N ASP A 63 5.77 -7.98 11.37
CA ASP A 63 6.93 -8.49 12.11
C ASP A 63 7.99 -9.09 11.15
N ALA A 64 8.11 -8.54 9.94
CA ALA A 64 9.20 -8.85 9.04
C ALA A 64 10.46 -8.29 9.67
N THR A 65 11.31 -9.20 10.12
CA THR A 65 12.64 -8.86 10.60
C THR A 65 13.50 -8.40 9.43
N ASP A 66 14.55 -7.64 9.71
CA ASP A 66 15.52 -7.24 8.68
C ASP A 66 16.11 -8.47 7.95
N GLU A 67 16.15 -9.63 8.61
CA GLU A 67 16.57 -10.91 8.02
C GLU A 67 15.57 -11.41 6.98
N ASP A 68 14.26 -11.38 7.28
CA ASP A 68 13.21 -11.78 6.33
C ASP A 68 13.25 -10.90 5.05
N ILE A 69 13.58 -9.63 5.21
CA ILE A 69 13.78 -8.69 4.09
C ILE A 69 15.03 -9.06 3.30
N TYR A 70 16.14 -9.38 3.98
CA TYR A 70 17.39 -9.77 3.34
C TYR A 70 17.25 -11.06 2.54
N GLU A 71 16.64 -12.09 3.10
CA GLU A 71 16.39 -13.38 2.44
C GLU A 71 15.54 -13.19 1.18
N ALA A 72 14.43 -12.45 1.27
CA ALA A 72 13.59 -12.17 0.11
C ALA A 72 14.34 -11.46 -1.03
N VAL A 73 15.25 -10.54 -0.71
CA VAL A 73 16.06 -9.84 -1.73
C VAL A 73 17.11 -10.77 -2.35
N MET A 74 17.72 -11.65 -1.55
CA MET A 74 18.68 -12.63 -2.05
C MET A 74 18.01 -13.70 -2.93
N ASP A 75 16.80 -14.14 -2.58
CA ASP A 75 16.04 -15.13 -3.36
C ASP A 75 15.67 -14.60 -4.74
N VAL A 76 15.16 -13.37 -4.83
CA VAL A 76 14.87 -12.71 -6.12
C VAL A 76 16.13 -12.56 -6.96
N LYS A 77 17.26 -12.21 -6.33
CA LYS A 77 18.54 -12.07 -7.03
C LYS A 77 19.06 -13.41 -7.54
N MET A 78 18.97 -14.47 -6.75
CA MET A 78 19.36 -15.83 -7.19
C MET A 78 18.51 -16.31 -8.35
N LEU A 79 17.20 -16.08 -8.32
CA LEU A 79 16.29 -16.49 -9.39
C LEU A 79 16.60 -15.76 -10.71
N GLN A 80 16.96 -14.48 -10.62
CA GLN A 80 17.40 -13.66 -11.75
C GLN A 80 18.73 -14.17 -12.34
N GLU A 81 19.68 -14.55 -11.49
CA GLU A 81 20.99 -15.06 -11.93
C GLU A 81 20.90 -16.48 -12.53
N GLN A 82 20.03 -17.34 -12.00
CA GLN A 82 19.80 -18.68 -12.55
C GLN A 82 19.08 -18.65 -13.91
N SER A 83 18.15 -17.71 -14.11
CA SER A 83 17.49 -17.49 -15.41
C SER A 83 18.48 -17.02 -16.50
N ALA A 84 19.56 -16.32 -16.13
CA ALA A 84 20.58 -15.85 -17.08
C ALA A 84 21.58 -16.94 -17.51
N VAL A 85 21.65 -18.09 -16.82
CA VAL A 85 22.62 -19.16 -17.09
C VAL A 85 22.02 -20.32 -17.90
N SER A 86 20.70 -20.52 -17.88
CA SER A 86 20.05 -21.64 -18.58
C SER A 86 19.63 -21.27 -20.01
N GLY A 87 20.62 -21.07 -20.87
CA GLY A 87 20.45 -20.98 -22.31
C GLY A 87 20.94 -22.25 -23.00
N ALA A 88 20.18 -23.35 -22.93
CA ALA A 88 20.14 -24.46 -23.90
C ALA A 88 19.44 -25.69 -23.29
N GLY A 89 18.36 -26.16 -23.91
CA GLY A 89 17.74 -27.44 -23.56
C GLY A 89 16.31 -27.58 -24.04
N ASP A 90 16.19 -28.05 -25.28
CA ASP A 90 15.01 -28.56 -26.00
C ASP A 90 14.13 -29.52 -25.16
N ASP A 91 12.83 -29.23 -25.01
CA ASP A 91 11.75 -30.25 -25.09
C ASP A 91 10.32 -29.62 -25.08
N ASP A 92 9.58 -30.00 -26.13
CA ASP A 92 8.13 -30.01 -26.41
C ASP A 92 7.31 -28.68 -26.57
N PRO A 93 6.79 -28.37 -27.78
CA PRO A 93 5.99 -27.16 -28.04
C PRO A 93 4.49 -27.46 -28.11
N ASP A 94 3.80 -27.81 -27.01
CA ASP A 94 2.32 -27.76 -27.06
C ASP A 94 1.57 -27.52 -25.74
N GLU A 95 2.23 -27.02 -24.70
CA GLU A 95 1.49 -26.39 -23.59
C GLU A 95 2.21 -25.10 -23.21
N VAL A 96 1.79 -23.99 -23.85
CA VAL A 96 2.14 -22.65 -23.37
C VAL A 96 1.42 -22.47 -22.05
N VAL A 97 2.01 -23.01 -20.98
CA VAL A 97 1.64 -22.66 -19.62
C VAL A 97 1.98 -21.18 -19.51
N GLU A 98 0.96 -20.32 -19.54
CA GLU A 98 1.18 -18.89 -19.29
C GLU A 98 1.94 -18.77 -17.96
N PRO A 99 3.08 -18.05 -17.95
CA PRO A 99 3.86 -17.92 -16.74
C PRO A 99 2.98 -17.31 -15.65
N ALA A 100 3.13 -17.82 -14.42
CA ALA A 100 2.41 -17.28 -13.28
C ALA A 100 2.62 -15.75 -13.23
N PRO A 101 1.54 -14.97 -13.01
CA PRO A 101 1.63 -13.53 -13.03
C PRO A 101 2.64 -13.05 -12.00
N THR A 102 3.51 -12.13 -12.39
CA THR A 102 4.47 -11.54 -11.46
C THR A 102 3.73 -10.75 -10.38
N TRP A 103 4.34 -10.62 -9.19
CA TRP A 103 3.78 -9.84 -8.10
C TRP A 103 3.41 -8.40 -8.53
N SER A 104 4.24 -7.78 -9.37
CA SER A 104 3.97 -6.47 -9.97
C SER A 104 2.74 -6.44 -10.87
N GLU A 105 2.49 -7.50 -11.64
CA GLU A 105 1.30 -7.61 -12.50
C GLU A 105 0.04 -7.83 -11.68
N ALA A 106 0.12 -8.65 -10.62
CA ALA A 106 -0.97 -8.86 -9.67
C ALA A 106 -1.36 -7.56 -8.96
N ILE A 107 -0.39 -6.77 -8.49
CA ILE A 107 -0.63 -5.46 -7.87
C ILE A 107 -1.28 -4.50 -8.88
N ARG A 108 -0.77 -4.45 -10.12
CA ARG A 108 -1.33 -3.58 -11.15
C ARG A 108 -2.77 -3.96 -11.48
N ALA A 109 -3.08 -5.26 -11.55
CA ALA A 109 -4.44 -5.76 -11.75
C ALA A 109 -5.36 -5.40 -10.57
N ALA A 110 -4.90 -5.56 -9.34
CA ALA A 110 -5.66 -5.21 -8.14
C ALA A 110 -5.98 -3.70 -8.09
N LEU A 111 -5.01 -2.84 -8.41
CA LEU A 111 -5.22 -1.39 -8.48
C LEU A 111 -6.22 -1.01 -9.58
N LEU A 112 -6.17 -1.69 -10.73
CA LEU A 112 -7.10 -1.48 -11.82
C LEU A 112 -8.54 -1.87 -11.43
N LEU A 113 -8.71 -3.02 -10.78
CA LEU A 113 -9.99 -3.47 -10.26
C LEU A 113 -10.55 -2.49 -9.23
N ARG A 114 -9.72 -2.04 -8.28
CA ARG A 114 -10.09 -1.06 -7.26
C ARG A 114 -10.53 0.27 -7.89
N ARG A 115 -9.84 0.72 -8.94
CA ARG A 115 -10.22 1.94 -9.68
C ARG A 115 -11.57 1.79 -10.36
N TYR A 116 -11.87 0.63 -10.95
CA TYR A 116 -13.15 0.37 -11.60
C TYR A 116 -14.30 0.29 -10.58
N MET A 117 -14.05 -0.35 -9.44
CA MET A 117 -14.97 -0.40 -8.30
C MET A 117 -15.25 1.00 -7.74
N ASN A 118 -14.24 1.86 -7.59
CA ASN A 118 -14.42 3.20 -7.03
C ASN A 118 -15.08 4.21 -7.99
N LEU A 119 -15.34 3.84 -9.26
CA LEU A 119 -15.83 4.79 -10.29
C LEU A 119 -17.35 4.99 -10.30
N LYS A 120 -18.12 4.23 -9.52
CA LYS A 120 -19.59 4.26 -9.54
C LYS A 120 -20.12 3.93 -8.14
N ASP A 121 -21.01 4.75 -7.59
CA ASP A 121 -21.65 4.61 -6.25
C ASP A 121 -21.66 3.18 -5.69
N LEU A 122 -20.61 2.81 -4.95
CA LEU A 122 -20.32 1.41 -4.65
C LEU A 122 -20.66 1.08 -3.20
N ASN A 123 -21.94 1.20 -2.87
CA ASN A 123 -22.55 0.27 -1.92
C ASN A 123 -23.23 -0.88 -2.69
N ASP A 124 -22.66 -1.23 -3.85
CA ASP A 124 -23.11 -2.33 -4.68
C ASP A 124 -22.76 -3.65 -3.98
N PRO A 125 -23.76 -4.50 -3.65
CA PRO A 125 -23.53 -5.74 -2.91
C PRO A 125 -22.61 -6.72 -3.64
N PHE A 126 -22.52 -6.64 -4.97
CA PHE A 126 -21.62 -7.48 -5.74
C PHE A 126 -20.15 -7.09 -5.55
N ALA A 127 -19.84 -5.79 -5.57
CA ALA A 127 -18.47 -5.34 -5.32
C ALA A 127 -17.95 -5.66 -3.92
N ARG A 128 -18.78 -5.48 -2.88
CA ARG A 128 -18.43 -5.88 -1.49
C ARG A 128 -18.18 -7.37 -1.36
N LYS A 129 -18.97 -8.19 -2.08
CA LYS A 129 -18.78 -9.64 -2.10
C LYS A 129 -17.48 -10.02 -2.81
N LEU A 130 -17.16 -9.36 -3.92
CA LEU A 130 -15.93 -9.59 -4.66
C LEU A 130 -14.70 -9.20 -3.83
N GLU A 131 -14.72 -8.05 -3.16
CA GLU A 131 -13.65 -7.64 -2.24
C GLU A 131 -13.45 -8.65 -1.11
N ALA A 132 -14.53 -9.12 -0.49
CA ALA A 132 -14.46 -10.16 0.55
C ALA A 132 -13.86 -11.49 0.03
N MET A 133 -14.24 -11.91 -1.18
CA MET A 133 -13.69 -13.12 -1.80
C MET A 133 -12.20 -12.97 -2.13
N LEU A 134 -11.78 -11.81 -2.65
CA LEU A 134 -10.38 -11.52 -2.93
C LEU A 134 -9.54 -11.47 -1.65
N GLY A 135 -10.08 -10.91 -0.56
CA GLY A 135 -9.44 -10.93 0.75
C GLY A 135 -9.25 -12.34 1.30
N LEU A 136 -10.29 -13.19 1.22
CA LEU A 136 -10.20 -14.59 1.63
C LEU A 136 -9.20 -15.38 0.77
N PHE A 137 -9.20 -15.14 -0.55
CA PHE A 137 -8.27 -15.77 -1.48
C PHE A 137 -6.82 -15.38 -1.13
N GLY A 138 -6.54 -14.09 -0.92
CA GLY A 138 -5.20 -13.64 -0.52
C GLY A 138 -4.74 -14.25 0.80
N GLN A 139 -5.60 -14.30 1.82
CA GLN A 139 -5.29 -14.95 3.09
C GLN A 139 -4.99 -16.44 2.92
N GLN A 140 -5.73 -17.13 2.06
CA GLN A 140 -5.52 -18.55 1.79
C GLN A 140 -4.19 -18.78 1.07
N THR A 141 -3.88 -18.00 0.04
CA THR A 141 -2.62 -18.12 -0.72
C THR A 141 -1.41 -17.86 0.18
N CYS A 142 -1.43 -16.80 0.99
CA CYS A 142 -0.34 -16.52 1.94
C CYS A 142 -0.19 -17.64 2.98
N ARG A 143 -1.30 -18.22 3.47
CA ARG A 143 -1.24 -19.35 4.41
C ARG A 143 -0.62 -20.59 3.77
N THR A 144 -0.99 -20.91 2.53
CA THR A 144 -0.44 -22.07 1.82
C THR A 144 1.04 -21.89 1.45
N GLU A 145 1.47 -20.67 1.13
CA GLU A 145 2.90 -20.35 0.93
C GLU A 145 3.71 -20.59 2.22
N MET A 146 3.20 -20.14 3.37
CA MET A 146 3.82 -20.37 4.69
C MET A 146 3.81 -21.83 5.15
N GLU A 147 2.87 -22.65 4.67
CA GLU A 147 2.79 -24.07 4.98
C GLU A 147 3.65 -24.92 4.04
N GLY A 148 3.88 -24.47 2.80
CA GLY A 148 4.76 -25.13 1.83
C GLY A 148 6.23 -25.12 2.26
N THR A 149 6.72 -24.02 2.83
CA THR A 149 8.11 -23.90 3.32
C THR A 149 8.42 -24.82 4.49
N ARG A 150 7.43 -25.20 5.30
CA ARG A 150 7.58 -26.16 6.41
C ARG A 150 7.65 -27.61 5.96
N HIS A 151 7.16 -27.92 4.76
CA HIS A 151 7.18 -29.29 4.24
C HIS A 151 8.49 -29.62 3.51
N GLU A 152 9.16 -28.62 2.93
CA GLU A 152 10.50 -28.77 2.33
C GLU A 152 11.63 -28.95 3.35
N GLU A 153 11.52 -28.38 4.56
CA GLU A 153 12.48 -28.62 5.63
C GLU A 153 12.51 -30.10 6.07
N TYR A 154 11.37 -30.81 6.02
CA TYR A 154 11.29 -32.23 6.41
C TYR A 154 12.03 -33.17 5.44
N TYR A 155 12.12 -32.83 4.15
CA TYR A 155 12.88 -33.63 3.17
C TYR A 155 14.37 -33.29 3.16
N ARG A 156 14.76 -32.07 3.58
CA ARG A 156 16.18 -31.70 3.69
C ARG A 156 16.88 -32.34 4.89
N ILE A 157 16.16 -32.53 6.01
CA ILE A 157 16.72 -33.11 7.25
C ILE A 157 16.78 -34.65 7.19
N SER A 158 15.98 -35.30 6.34
CA SER A 158 15.93 -36.77 6.22
C SER A 158 16.98 -37.36 5.27
N THR A 159 17.87 -36.53 4.72
CA THR A 159 18.90 -36.93 3.73
C THR A 159 20.34 -36.68 4.23
N LEU A 160 20.53 -36.43 5.54
CA LEU A 160 21.83 -36.39 6.23
C LEU A 160 21.94 -37.58 7.20
#